data_AF-A0A268BQ33-F1
#
_entry.id   AF-A0A268BQ33-F1
#
_cell.length_a   1.000
_cell.length_b   1.000
_cell.length_c   1.000
_cell.angle_alpha   90.00
_cell.angle_beta   90.00
_cell.angle_gamma   90.00
#
_symmetry.space_group_name_H-M   'P 1'
#
loop_
_entity.id
_entity.type
_entity.pdbx_description
1 polymer ?
#
loop_
_entity_poly.entity_id
_entity_poly.type
_entity_poly.pdbx_seq_one_letter_code
_entity_poly.pdbx_strand_id
1 'polypeptide(L)'
;MEKPNLFEFATSELSQDAFLCWLLSWSKEHYRSIDKSLYESAVDFVSMMFNVHSLAVPTIQKIEITRQFKGLDVLAIINDAYAILIEDKTFTKNHSNQLKRYRKAVERAHPNKIQLPIYYKIADQSHYHSVVDAGYFPFTRDRMLEILRKGRKNGVSHPIYLDYFAHLEKIENKINGYKTKTVIDWDGFAWQGFYKELQSYFKGNWGYVSNPRGGFWGFWWKAQKNKKYYLQLEQQVLRVKIEAEDVRDLKEFRNREMESILLVSEEHGLLLQKPSRLSIGKTMSIAQRPDYIQTQENGLIDMDKTIEELKKFEMNF
;
A
#
# COMPACT_ATOMS: atom_id res chain seq x y z
N MET A 1 -27.95 13.14 -7.87
CA MET A 1 -26.81 14.08 -7.80
C MET A 1 -26.00 13.68 -6.59
N GLU A 2 -24.72 13.34 -6.74
CA GLU A 2 -23.88 13.01 -5.59
C GLU A 2 -23.59 14.28 -4.78
N LYS A 3 -23.68 14.18 -3.45
CA LYS A 3 -23.33 15.27 -2.54
C LYS A 3 -21.83 15.57 -2.70
N PRO A 4 -21.41 16.83 -2.91
CA PRO A 4 -20.00 17.20 -2.91
C PRO A 4 -19.30 16.76 -1.62
N ASN A 5 -18.07 16.27 -1.73
CA ASN A 5 -17.27 15.80 -0.60
C ASN A 5 -15.98 16.63 -0.48
N LEU A 6 -15.71 17.15 0.72
CA LEU A 6 -14.55 18.01 0.97
C LEU A 6 -13.21 17.38 0.56
N PHE A 7 -13.03 16.09 0.83
CA PHE A 7 -11.78 15.37 0.59
C PHE A 7 -11.59 14.94 -0.88
N GLU A 8 -12.53 15.25 -1.76
CA GLU A 8 -12.29 15.19 -3.21
C GLU A 8 -11.43 16.34 -3.70
N PHE A 9 -11.48 17.48 -3.01
CA PHE A 9 -10.69 18.67 -3.33
C PHE A 9 -9.48 18.80 -2.40
N ALA A 10 -9.63 18.42 -1.13
CA ALA A 10 -8.55 18.37 -0.17
C ALA A 10 -7.87 16.98 -0.22
N THR A 11 -7.03 16.76 -1.24
CA THR A 11 -6.39 15.45 -1.51
C THR A 11 -4.95 15.33 -1.00
N SER A 12 -4.40 16.40 -0.42
CA SER A 12 -3.03 16.43 0.09
C SER A 12 -2.91 15.78 1.47
N GLU A 13 -1.69 15.39 1.85
CA GLU A 13 -1.34 14.89 3.20
C GLU A 13 -1.78 15.89 4.30
N LEU A 14 -1.71 17.19 4.03
CA LEU A 14 -2.19 18.23 4.97
C LEU A 14 -3.69 18.13 5.33
N SER A 15 -4.53 17.66 4.42
CA SER A 15 -5.95 17.46 4.70
C SER A 15 -6.19 16.26 5.60
N GLN A 16 -5.38 15.21 5.41
CA GLN A 16 -5.37 14.02 6.24
C GLN A 16 -4.88 14.37 7.65
N ASP A 17 -3.78 15.12 7.79
CA ASP A 17 -3.31 15.67 9.06
C ASP A 17 -4.41 16.41 9.83
N ALA A 18 -5.13 17.28 9.14
CA ALA A 18 -6.19 18.07 9.73
C ALA A 18 -7.32 17.17 10.23
N PHE A 19 -7.72 16.15 9.46
CA PHE A 19 -8.70 15.16 9.89
C PHE A 19 -8.23 14.37 11.12
N LEU A 20 -6.99 13.90 11.13
CA LEU A 20 -6.42 13.16 12.25
C LEU A 20 -6.39 14.00 13.53
N CYS A 21 -5.93 15.25 13.44
CA CYS A 21 -5.92 16.19 14.58
C CYS A 21 -7.34 16.48 15.07
N TRP A 22 -8.28 16.67 14.14
CA TRP A 22 -9.68 16.90 14.44
C TRP A 22 -10.28 15.70 15.18
N LEU A 23 -10.10 14.47 14.67
CA LEU A 23 -10.62 13.26 15.32
C LEU A 23 -9.97 13.02 16.68
N LEU A 24 -8.65 13.18 16.81
CA LEU A 24 -7.94 13.08 18.10
C LEU A 24 -8.48 14.08 19.13
N SER A 25 -8.85 15.29 18.71
CA SER A 25 -9.39 16.32 19.61
C SER A 25 -10.69 15.88 20.28
N TRP A 26 -11.54 15.14 19.56
CA TRP A 26 -12.80 14.60 20.07
C TRP A 26 -12.64 13.51 21.12
N SER A 27 -11.43 12.98 21.32
CA SER A 27 -11.17 11.90 22.30
C SER A 27 -11.13 12.37 23.76
N LYS A 28 -11.15 13.69 24.03
CA LYS A 28 -11.19 14.23 25.41
C LYS A 28 -12.50 13.86 26.09
N GLU A 29 -12.44 13.40 27.34
CA GLU A 29 -13.59 12.96 28.13
C GLU A 29 -14.74 13.99 28.16
N HIS A 30 -14.41 15.29 28.19
CA HIS A 30 -15.38 16.38 28.14
C HIS A 30 -16.33 16.33 26.92
N TYR A 31 -15.87 15.83 25.78
CA TYR A 31 -16.70 15.76 24.57
C TYR A 31 -17.72 14.62 24.59
N ARG A 32 -17.63 13.67 25.53
CA ARG A 32 -18.60 12.57 25.66
C ARG A 32 -20.03 13.08 25.81
N SER A 33 -20.23 14.17 26.56
CA SER A 33 -21.57 14.76 26.78
C SER A 33 -22.03 15.65 25.61
N ILE A 34 -21.13 16.04 24.70
CA ILE A 34 -21.44 16.91 23.56
C ILE A 34 -21.86 16.07 22.35
N ASP A 35 -21.04 15.09 21.97
CA ASP A 35 -21.36 14.11 20.94
C ASP A 35 -20.76 12.77 21.36
N LYS A 36 -21.59 11.95 22.02
CA LYS A 36 -21.19 10.65 22.54
C LYS A 36 -20.66 9.73 21.44
N SER A 37 -21.33 9.69 20.28
CA SER A 37 -20.97 8.79 19.18
C SER A 37 -19.62 9.14 18.57
N LEU A 38 -19.36 10.43 18.37
CA LEU A 38 -18.11 10.93 17.79
C LEU A 38 -16.96 10.79 18.79
N TYR A 39 -17.21 11.10 20.07
CA TYR A 39 -16.26 10.84 21.16
C TYR A 39 -15.88 9.36 21.21
N GLU A 40 -16.85 8.43 21.18
CA GLU A 40 -16.58 6.99 21.24
C GLU A 40 -15.75 6.51 20.03
N SER A 41 -16.03 7.02 18.83
CA SER A 41 -15.23 6.71 17.64
C SER A 41 -13.80 7.29 17.72
N ALA A 42 -13.65 8.51 18.26
CA ALA A 42 -12.34 9.10 18.52
C ALA A 42 -11.53 8.30 19.55
N VAL A 43 -12.19 7.79 20.60
CA VAL A 43 -11.57 6.90 21.58
C VAL A 43 -11.23 5.55 20.95
N ASP A 44 -12.05 4.99 20.08
CA ASP A 44 -11.72 3.77 19.32
C ASP A 44 -10.44 3.97 18.48
N PHE A 45 -10.30 5.13 17.84
CA PHE A 45 -9.09 5.48 17.08
C PHE A 45 -7.83 5.49 17.95
N VAL A 46 -7.88 6.16 19.11
CA VAL A 46 -6.77 6.17 20.07
C VAL A 46 -6.53 4.76 20.63
N SER A 47 -7.59 4.05 20.98
CA SER A 47 -7.54 2.69 21.54
C SER A 47 -6.79 1.74 20.62
N MET A 48 -7.04 1.83 19.31
CA MET A 48 -6.33 1.00 18.33
C MET A 48 -4.82 1.23 18.38
N MET A 49 -4.36 2.48 18.53
CA MET A 49 -2.93 2.80 18.64
C MET A 49 -2.31 2.24 19.92
N PHE A 50 -3.01 2.30 21.05
CA PHE A 50 -2.56 1.69 22.30
C PHE A 50 -2.50 0.16 22.19
N ASN A 51 -3.54 -0.45 21.64
CA ASN A 51 -3.66 -1.90 21.49
C ASN A 51 -2.55 -2.48 20.61
N VAL A 52 -2.22 -1.84 19.48
CA VAL A 52 -1.12 -2.32 18.60
C VAL A 52 0.25 -2.19 19.26
N HIS A 53 0.38 -1.37 20.30
CA HIS A 53 1.56 -1.27 21.15
C HIS A 53 1.45 -2.09 22.45
N SER A 54 0.41 -2.92 22.60
CA SER A 54 0.15 -3.74 23.79
C SER A 54 0.07 -2.93 25.09
N LEU A 55 -0.50 -1.73 25.03
CA LEU A 55 -0.72 -0.85 26.17
C LEU A 55 -2.20 -0.75 26.53
N ALA A 56 -2.50 -0.65 27.82
CA ALA A 56 -3.84 -0.35 28.29
C ALA A 56 -4.24 1.08 27.89
N VAL A 57 -5.48 1.25 27.42
CA VAL A 57 -6.00 2.56 27.01
C VAL A 57 -6.39 3.37 28.26
N PRO A 58 -5.79 4.54 28.50
CA PRO A 58 -6.19 5.39 29.61
C PRO A 58 -7.47 6.15 29.27
N THR A 59 -8.22 6.59 30.28
CA THR A 59 -9.22 7.65 30.08
C THR A 59 -8.51 8.94 29.68
N ILE A 60 -8.90 9.53 28.56
CA ILE A 60 -8.20 10.70 27.98
C ILE A 60 -8.76 11.97 28.63
N GLN A 61 -8.14 12.38 29.73
CA GLN A 61 -8.48 13.62 30.44
C GLN A 61 -7.85 14.84 29.75
N LYS A 62 -6.64 14.67 29.22
CA LYS A 62 -5.87 15.72 28.57
C LYS A 62 -5.24 15.20 27.28
N ILE A 63 -5.34 15.99 26.22
CA ILE A 63 -4.59 15.80 24.98
C ILE A 63 -4.12 17.14 24.42
N GLU A 64 -2.82 17.22 24.13
CA GLU A 64 -2.17 18.34 23.44
C GLU A 64 -1.72 17.87 22.07
N ILE A 65 -2.16 18.54 21.00
CA ILE A 65 -1.87 18.16 19.63
C ILE A 65 -0.98 19.22 18.98
N THR A 66 0.18 18.81 18.51
CA THR A 66 1.13 19.65 17.76
C THR A 66 1.25 19.12 16.35
N ARG A 67 0.95 19.96 15.36
CA ARG A 67 1.15 19.65 13.94
C ARG A 67 2.58 19.96 13.53
N GLN A 68 3.13 19.20 12.58
CA GLN A 68 4.42 19.46 11.93
C GLN A 68 5.57 19.61 12.96
N PHE A 69 5.55 18.80 14.02
CA PHE A 69 6.54 18.82 15.09
C PHE A 69 7.90 18.37 14.56
N LYS A 70 8.82 19.33 14.30
CA LYS A 70 10.16 19.05 13.76
C LYS A 70 10.11 18.18 12.49
N GLY A 71 9.06 18.37 11.69
CA GLY A 71 8.78 17.63 10.46
C GLY A 71 7.92 16.36 10.61
N LEU A 72 7.59 15.92 11.83
CA LEU A 72 6.59 14.88 12.06
C LEU A 72 5.18 15.47 11.88
N ASP A 73 4.33 14.80 11.12
CA ASP A 73 3.03 15.35 10.73
C ASP A 73 2.10 15.66 11.92
N VAL A 74 1.92 14.69 12.83
CA VAL A 74 1.12 14.86 14.06
C VAL A 74 1.84 14.29 15.28
N LEU A 75 1.97 15.10 16.33
CA LEU A 75 2.35 14.68 17.68
C LEU A 75 1.19 14.94 18.63
N ALA A 76 0.70 13.90 19.31
CA ALA A 76 -0.30 14.04 20.36
C ALA A 76 0.24 13.57 21.72
N ILE A 77 0.20 14.44 22.72
CA ILE A 77 0.58 14.12 24.10
C ILE A 77 -0.69 13.84 24.90
N ILE A 78 -0.85 12.60 25.40
CA ILE A 78 -2.02 12.16 26.17
C ILE A 78 -1.65 12.04 27.64
N ASN A 79 -2.44 12.70 28.49
CA ASN A 79 -2.33 12.70 29.96
C ASN A 79 -0.90 12.93 30.46
N ASP A 80 -0.11 13.74 29.73
CA ASP A 80 1.31 14.03 29.99
C ASP A 80 2.25 12.81 30.04
N ALA A 81 1.75 11.60 29.74
CA ALA A 81 2.45 10.33 29.91
C ALA A 81 2.77 9.63 28.58
N TYR A 82 1.91 9.77 27.58
CA TYR A 82 2.05 9.09 26.28
C TYR A 82 2.26 10.11 25.16
N ALA A 83 3.10 9.76 24.20
CA ALA A 83 3.30 10.50 22.97
C ALA A 83 2.89 9.62 21.79
N ILE A 84 1.80 9.95 21.12
CA ILE A 84 1.44 9.34 19.84
C ILE A 84 2.11 10.15 18.73
N LEU A 85 2.95 9.49 17.94
CA LEU A 85 3.65 10.09 16.80
C LEU A 85 3.01 9.54 15.54
N ILE A 86 2.33 10.36 14.75
CA ILE A 86 1.75 9.94 13.48
C ILE A 86 2.54 10.59 12.35
N GLU A 87 3.18 9.76 11.54
CA GLU A 87 3.59 10.15 10.18
C GLU A 87 2.48 9.69 9.24
N ASP A 88 1.92 10.61 8.47
CA ASP A 88 0.86 10.32 7.52
C ASP A 88 1.43 10.28 6.09
N LYS A 89 0.89 9.41 5.25
CA LYS A 89 1.20 9.40 3.82
C LYS A 89 -0.06 9.14 3.02
N THR A 90 -0.16 9.75 1.85
CA THR A 90 -1.22 9.44 0.89
C THR A 90 -0.76 8.36 -0.08
N PHE A 91 -0.14 8.75 -1.19
CA PHE A 91 0.29 7.85 -2.28
C PHE A 91 1.80 7.62 -2.31
N THR A 92 2.56 8.38 -1.52
CA THR A 92 4.03 8.31 -1.51
C THR A 92 4.54 7.26 -0.51
N LYS A 93 5.83 6.93 -0.60
CA LYS A 93 6.54 6.10 0.39
C LYS A 93 7.47 7.00 1.19
N ASN A 94 7.66 6.69 2.46
CA ASN A 94 8.65 7.37 3.29
C ASN A 94 10.07 6.93 2.96
N HIS A 95 11.05 7.77 3.32
CA HIS A 95 12.45 7.38 3.38
C HIS A 95 12.81 6.93 4.81
N SER A 96 13.44 5.75 4.95
CA SER A 96 13.62 5.06 6.23
C SER A 96 14.31 5.87 7.33
N ASN A 97 15.26 6.73 6.97
CA ASN A 97 15.99 7.56 7.94
C ASN A 97 15.14 8.68 8.56
N GLN A 98 14.06 9.09 7.90
CA GLN A 98 13.19 10.16 8.36
C GLN A 98 12.42 9.75 9.64
N LEU A 99 11.80 8.57 9.63
CA LEU A 99 11.05 8.06 10.78
C LEU A 99 11.91 7.92 12.05
N LYS A 100 13.13 7.39 11.91
CA LYS A 100 14.07 7.26 13.03
C LYS A 100 14.46 8.63 13.61
N ARG A 101 14.57 9.66 12.77
CA ARG A 101 14.85 11.04 13.23
C ARG A 101 13.70 11.62 14.04
N TYR A 102 12.46 11.38 13.64
CA TYR A 102 11.28 11.88 14.35
C TYR A 102 11.14 11.31 15.76
N ARG A 103 11.32 9.98 15.92
CA ARG A 103 11.33 9.35 17.24
C ARG A 103 12.37 9.95 18.18
N LYS A 104 13.61 10.13 17.69
CA LYS A 104 14.69 10.79 18.46
C LYS A 104 14.36 12.25 18.80
N ALA A 105 13.69 12.96 17.89
CA ALA A 105 13.31 14.35 18.10
C ALA A 105 12.24 14.50 19.19
N VAL A 106 11.28 13.56 19.24
CA VAL A 106 10.24 13.48 20.28
C VAL A 106 10.83 13.02 21.60
N GLU A 107 11.71 12.01 21.60
CA GLU A 107 12.43 11.54 22.79
C GLU A 107 13.19 12.69 23.47
N ARG A 108 13.90 13.53 22.71
CA ARG A 108 14.63 14.68 23.25
C ARG A 108 13.72 15.76 23.84
N ALA A 109 12.57 16.02 23.22
CA ALA A 109 11.64 17.05 23.69
C ALA A 109 10.75 16.54 24.83
N HIS A 110 10.54 15.23 24.91
CA HIS A 110 9.64 14.58 25.84
C HIS A 110 10.22 13.25 26.37
N PRO A 111 11.33 13.30 27.11
CA PRO A 111 12.11 12.10 27.47
C PRO A 111 11.36 11.11 28.35
N ASN A 112 10.39 11.58 29.14
CA ASN A 112 9.66 10.74 30.09
C ASN A 112 8.34 10.18 29.53
N LYS A 113 8.08 10.33 28.21
CA LYS A 113 6.81 9.90 27.60
C LYS A 113 6.98 8.58 26.86
N ILE A 114 6.03 7.67 27.05
CA ILE A 114 5.97 6.41 26.30
C ILE A 114 5.54 6.75 24.86
N GLN A 115 6.37 6.38 23.88
CA GLN A 115 6.08 6.65 22.47
C GLN A 115 5.20 5.55 21.86
N LEU A 116 4.19 5.95 21.08
CA LEU A 116 3.35 5.10 20.25
C LEU A 116 3.50 5.57 18.79
N PRO A 117 4.54 5.11 18.05
CA PRO A 117 4.78 5.56 16.69
C PRO A 117 3.88 4.85 15.68
N ILE A 118 3.14 5.63 14.89
CA ILE A 118 2.13 5.21 13.94
C ILE A 118 2.49 5.75 12.56
N TYR A 119 2.52 4.88 11.55
CA TYR A 119 2.67 5.27 10.16
C TYR A 119 1.33 5.04 9.47
N TYR A 120 0.57 6.12 9.29
CA TYR A 120 -0.75 6.05 8.67
C TYR A 120 -0.65 6.22 7.16
N LYS A 121 -1.20 5.27 6.39
CA LYS A 121 -1.23 5.40 4.94
C LYS A 121 -2.56 4.95 4.33
N ILE A 122 -3.13 5.82 3.50
CA ILE A 122 -4.40 5.55 2.80
C ILE A 122 -4.23 4.78 1.49
N ALA A 123 -3.08 4.83 0.81
CA ALA A 123 -2.80 3.96 -0.34
C ALA A 123 -2.02 2.71 0.09
N ASP A 124 -2.25 1.61 -0.62
CA ASP A 124 -1.52 0.37 -0.35
C ASP A 124 -0.06 0.48 -0.83
N GLN A 125 0.81 -0.36 -0.26
CA GLN A 125 2.18 -0.55 -0.74
C GLN A 125 2.61 -2.00 -0.55
N SER A 126 3.56 -2.43 -1.38
CA SER A 126 4.04 -3.82 -1.39
C SER A 126 4.58 -4.32 -0.05
N HIS A 127 5.22 -3.48 0.76
CA HIS A 127 5.69 -3.89 2.08
C HIS A 127 5.95 -2.69 2.98
N TYR A 128 5.98 -2.92 4.29
CA TYR A 128 6.24 -1.91 5.31
C TYR A 128 7.52 -2.19 6.13
N HIS A 129 8.44 -3.04 5.64
CA HIS A 129 9.69 -3.38 6.34
C HIS A 129 10.43 -2.16 6.90
N SER A 130 10.70 -1.14 6.07
CA SER A 130 11.39 0.08 6.50
C SER A 130 10.67 0.89 7.58
N VAL A 131 9.34 0.76 7.66
CA VAL A 131 8.50 1.40 8.69
C VAL A 131 8.62 0.63 10.00
N VAL A 132 8.49 -0.70 9.93
CA VAL A 132 8.65 -1.60 11.08
C VAL A 132 10.06 -1.53 11.65
N ASP A 133 11.09 -1.51 10.79
CA ASP A 133 12.50 -1.37 11.17
C ASP A 133 12.82 0.00 11.82
N ALA A 134 11.97 1.01 11.59
CA ALA A 134 12.05 2.29 12.28
C ALA A 134 11.29 2.29 13.63
N GLY A 135 10.62 1.19 13.96
CA GLY A 135 9.78 1.02 15.14
C GLY A 135 8.45 1.77 15.06
N TYR A 136 7.92 1.93 13.85
CA TYR A 136 6.56 2.43 13.62
C TYR A 136 5.62 1.28 13.33
N PHE A 137 4.38 1.39 13.79
CA PHE A 137 3.32 0.47 13.42
C PHE A 137 2.64 0.92 12.11
N PRO A 138 2.57 0.07 11.07
CA PRO A 138 1.82 0.36 9.85
C PRO A 138 0.31 0.38 10.11
N PHE A 139 -0.27 1.57 10.09
CA PHE A 139 -1.72 1.78 10.20
C PHE A 139 -2.30 1.98 8.80
N THR A 140 -3.05 1.00 8.32
CA THR A 140 -3.55 0.97 6.94
C THR A 140 -4.94 1.59 6.82
N ARG A 141 -5.35 1.89 5.57
CA ARG A 141 -6.71 2.29 5.23
C ARG A 141 -7.76 1.34 5.81
N ASP A 142 -7.53 0.02 5.77
CA ASP A 142 -8.46 -0.99 6.28
C ASP A 142 -8.78 -0.79 7.77
N ARG A 143 -7.76 -0.48 8.58
CA ARG A 143 -7.91 -0.19 10.01
C ARG A 143 -8.68 1.10 10.28
N MET A 144 -8.39 2.14 9.49
CA MET A 144 -9.16 3.39 9.59
C MET A 144 -10.63 3.15 9.20
N LEU A 145 -10.87 2.43 8.09
CA LEU A 145 -12.21 2.09 7.64
C LEU A 145 -12.98 1.26 8.68
N GLU A 146 -12.32 0.36 9.41
CA GLU A 146 -12.94 -0.39 10.51
C GLU A 146 -13.51 0.56 11.58
N ILE A 147 -12.71 1.52 12.05
CA ILE A 147 -13.14 2.53 13.02
C ILE A 147 -14.26 3.38 12.44
N LEU A 148 -14.07 3.88 11.21
CA LEU A 148 -15.02 4.79 10.59
C LEU A 148 -16.39 4.15 10.37
N ARG A 149 -16.40 2.90 9.87
CA ARG A 149 -17.61 2.07 9.70
C ARG A 149 -18.30 1.80 11.03
N LYS A 150 -17.54 1.42 12.07
CA LYS A 150 -18.08 1.17 13.41
C LYS A 150 -18.74 2.43 13.96
N GLY A 151 -18.07 3.58 13.92
CA GLY A 151 -18.65 4.84 14.40
C GLY A 151 -19.89 5.26 13.61
N ARG A 152 -19.90 5.14 12.27
CA ARG A 152 -21.11 5.40 11.46
C ARG A 152 -22.27 4.49 11.87
N LYS A 153 -22.00 3.18 12.05
CA LYS A 153 -22.99 2.21 12.53
C LYS A 153 -23.52 2.57 13.93
N ASN A 154 -22.66 3.13 14.78
CA ASN A 154 -22.99 3.57 16.13
C ASN A 154 -23.58 4.99 16.18
N GLY A 155 -23.93 5.59 15.04
CA GLY A 155 -24.71 6.83 14.98
C GLY A 155 -23.89 8.11 14.75
N VAL A 156 -22.59 8.02 14.48
CA VAL A 156 -21.80 9.20 14.10
C VAL A 156 -22.38 9.81 12.82
N SER A 157 -22.85 11.06 12.92
CA SER A 157 -23.48 11.79 11.82
C SER A 157 -22.74 13.07 11.42
N HIS A 158 -21.61 13.36 12.06
CA HIS A 158 -20.85 14.59 11.82
C HIS A 158 -20.35 14.69 10.36
N PRO A 159 -20.61 15.80 9.62
CA PRO A 159 -20.30 15.89 8.19
C PRO A 159 -18.82 15.65 7.84
N ILE A 160 -17.88 16.22 8.59
CA ILE A 160 -16.43 16.00 8.37
C ILE A 160 -16.06 14.52 8.47
N TYR A 161 -16.65 13.80 9.44
CA TYR A 161 -16.44 12.37 9.62
C TYR A 161 -16.96 11.57 8.43
N LEU A 162 -18.21 11.85 8.04
CA LEU A 162 -18.86 11.12 6.96
C LEU A 162 -18.21 11.41 5.60
N ASP A 163 -17.74 12.63 5.36
CA ASP A 163 -17.05 12.99 4.14
C ASP A 163 -15.67 12.28 4.07
N TYR A 164 -14.90 12.25 5.17
CA TYR A 164 -13.63 11.51 5.20
C TYR A 164 -13.85 10.01 5.03
N PHE A 165 -14.87 9.47 5.69
CA PHE A 165 -15.24 8.06 5.56
C PHE A 165 -15.60 7.70 4.12
N ALA A 166 -16.48 8.47 3.48
CA ALA A 166 -16.87 8.26 2.08
C ALA A 166 -15.67 8.38 1.12
N HIS A 167 -14.73 9.28 1.41
CA HIS A 167 -13.49 9.40 0.63
C HIS A 167 -12.64 8.12 0.69
N LEU A 168 -12.43 7.56 1.89
CA LEU A 168 -11.71 6.29 2.03
C LEU A 168 -12.46 5.11 1.40
N GLU A 169 -13.79 5.05 1.52
CA GLU A 169 -14.59 4.02 0.84
C GLU A 169 -14.47 4.12 -0.69
N LYS A 170 -14.41 5.33 -1.24
CA LYS A 170 -14.18 5.53 -2.68
C LYS A 170 -12.83 4.98 -3.12
N ILE A 171 -11.77 5.19 -2.34
CA ILE A 171 -10.45 4.62 -2.62
C ILE A 171 -10.50 3.08 -2.54
N GLU A 172 -11.12 2.55 -1.49
CA GLU A 172 -11.29 1.10 -1.29
C GLU A 172 -12.04 0.44 -2.44
N ASN A 173 -13.12 1.07 -2.93
CA ASN A 173 -13.91 0.57 -4.04
C ASN A 173 -13.12 0.61 -5.36
N LYS A 174 -12.30 1.64 -5.60
CA LYS A 174 -11.42 1.68 -6.77
C LYS A 174 -10.38 0.56 -6.73
N ILE A 175 -9.81 0.30 -5.56
CA ILE A 175 -8.81 -0.75 -5.37
C ILE A 175 -9.43 -2.13 -5.55
N ASN A 176 -10.64 -2.37 -5.06
CA ASN A 176 -11.39 -3.61 -5.32
C ASN A 176 -12.00 -3.67 -6.73
N GLY A 177 -11.80 -2.63 -7.56
CA GLY A 177 -12.34 -2.56 -8.91
C GLY A 177 -11.89 -3.71 -9.81
N TYR A 178 -10.75 -4.33 -9.54
CA TYR A 178 -10.30 -5.50 -10.31
C TYR A 178 -11.24 -6.70 -10.21
N LYS A 179 -12.05 -6.79 -9.14
CA LYS A 179 -13.04 -7.86 -8.95
C LYS A 179 -14.35 -7.59 -9.68
N THR A 180 -14.65 -6.34 -10.01
CA THR A 180 -15.98 -5.91 -10.46
C THR A 180 -15.97 -5.28 -11.86
N LYS A 181 -14.79 -4.95 -12.40
CA LYS A 181 -14.60 -4.40 -13.74
C LYS A 181 -13.87 -5.40 -14.63
N THR A 182 -14.14 -5.30 -15.93
CA THR A 182 -13.36 -6.03 -16.94
C THR A 182 -11.91 -5.56 -16.93
N VAL A 183 -10.98 -6.43 -17.33
CA VAL A 183 -9.52 -6.16 -17.28
C VAL A 183 -9.14 -4.91 -18.08
N ILE A 184 -9.85 -4.62 -19.17
CA ILE A 184 -9.61 -3.44 -20.02
C ILE A 184 -9.98 -2.12 -19.32
N ASP A 185 -10.90 -2.16 -18.34
CA ASP A 185 -11.37 -1.00 -17.58
C ASP A 185 -10.59 -0.77 -16.28
N TRP A 186 -9.52 -1.54 -16.04
CA TRP A 186 -8.71 -1.41 -14.82
C TRP A 186 -7.85 -0.16 -14.86
N ASP A 187 -8.12 0.74 -13.92
CA ASP A 187 -7.27 1.89 -13.64
C ASP A 187 -6.08 1.50 -12.73
N GLY A 188 -5.22 2.47 -12.43
CA GLY A 188 -4.07 2.24 -11.56
C GLY A 188 -4.43 1.75 -10.15
N PHE A 189 -5.64 1.99 -9.64
CA PHE A 189 -6.07 1.46 -8.35
C PHE A 189 -6.48 0.00 -8.45
N ALA A 190 -7.21 -0.37 -9.49
CA ALA A 190 -7.56 -1.78 -9.75
C ALA A 190 -6.30 -2.65 -9.91
N TRP A 191 -5.27 -2.16 -10.63
CA TRP A 191 -3.98 -2.86 -10.73
C TRP A 191 -3.30 -3.04 -9.37
N GLN A 192 -3.35 -2.04 -8.48
CA GLN A 192 -2.80 -2.18 -7.13
C GLN A 192 -3.56 -3.24 -6.32
N GLY A 193 -4.89 -3.29 -6.41
CA GLY A 193 -5.70 -4.31 -5.75
C GLY A 193 -5.37 -5.72 -6.23
N PHE A 194 -5.30 -5.92 -7.54
CA PHE A 194 -4.90 -7.20 -8.14
C PHE A 194 -3.52 -7.64 -7.67
N TYR A 195 -2.53 -6.73 -7.67
CA TYR A 195 -1.17 -7.05 -7.22
C TYR A 195 -1.06 -7.27 -5.71
N LYS A 196 -1.86 -6.56 -4.90
CA LYS A 196 -1.98 -6.81 -3.46
C LYS A 196 -2.48 -8.23 -3.21
N GLU A 197 -3.48 -8.70 -3.97
CA GLU A 197 -3.97 -10.07 -3.86
C GLU A 197 -2.92 -11.10 -4.33
N LEU A 198 -2.30 -10.88 -5.49
CA LEU A 198 -1.24 -11.76 -5.99
C LEU A 198 -0.08 -11.93 -5.01
N GLN A 199 0.24 -10.89 -4.24
CA GLN A 199 1.30 -10.93 -3.24
C GLN A 199 1.05 -11.95 -2.11
N SER A 200 -0.20 -12.38 -1.90
CA SER A 200 -0.51 -13.46 -0.96
C SER A 200 -0.15 -14.85 -1.50
N TYR A 201 0.02 -14.98 -2.82
CA TYR A 201 0.36 -16.24 -3.51
C TYR A 201 1.83 -16.30 -3.93
N PHE A 202 2.42 -15.15 -4.29
CA PHE A 202 3.78 -15.05 -4.79
C PHE A 202 4.64 -14.18 -3.88
N LYS A 203 5.86 -14.63 -3.57
CA LYS A 203 6.85 -13.85 -2.79
C LYS A 203 7.46 -12.74 -3.65
N GLY A 204 6.64 -11.74 -3.96
CA GLY A 204 6.96 -10.64 -4.85
C GLY A 204 6.76 -9.27 -4.24
N ASN A 205 7.09 -8.26 -5.04
CA ASN A 205 6.85 -6.86 -4.76
C ASN A 205 6.12 -6.22 -5.92
N TRP A 206 5.42 -5.13 -5.66
CA TRP A 206 4.75 -4.35 -6.68
C TRP A 206 4.90 -2.85 -6.45
N GLY A 207 4.71 -2.10 -7.53
CA GLY A 207 4.91 -0.66 -7.51
C GLY A 207 4.74 -0.05 -8.89
N TYR A 208 4.71 1.28 -8.91
CA TYR A 208 4.70 2.04 -10.14
C TYR A 208 6.13 2.11 -10.72
N VAL A 209 6.28 1.69 -11.97
CA VAL A 209 7.51 1.71 -12.74
C VAL A 209 7.44 2.90 -13.70
N SER A 210 8.16 3.96 -13.38
CA SER A 210 8.20 5.17 -14.22
C SER A 210 8.97 4.91 -15.52
N ASN A 211 8.50 5.49 -16.63
CA ASN A 211 9.20 5.51 -17.90
C ASN A 211 8.82 6.79 -18.68
N PRO A 212 9.56 7.17 -19.74
CA PRO A 212 9.27 8.38 -20.52
C PRO A 212 7.89 8.44 -21.18
N ARG A 213 7.11 7.36 -21.18
CA ARG A 213 5.76 7.25 -21.75
C ARG A 213 4.65 7.24 -20.69
N GLY A 214 4.96 7.58 -19.44
CA GLY A 214 3.96 7.65 -18.36
C GLY A 214 3.82 6.37 -17.53
N GLY A 215 4.83 5.49 -17.55
CA GLY A 215 5.00 4.38 -16.60
C GLY A 215 3.89 3.32 -16.61
N PHE A 216 3.93 2.41 -15.66
CA PHE A 216 2.87 1.41 -15.42
C PHE A 216 2.97 0.84 -14.00
N TRP A 217 1.88 0.25 -13.50
CA TRP A 217 1.94 -0.58 -12.29
C TRP A 217 2.44 -1.98 -12.64
N GLY A 218 3.47 -2.45 -11.94
CA GLY A 218 4.01 -3.79 -12.13
C GLY A 218 4.14 -4.58 -10.84
N PHE A 219 4.20 -5.89 -10.99
CA PHE A 219 4.49 -6.86 -9.94
C PHE A 219 5.68 -7.72 -10.37
N TRP A 220 6.66 -7.94 -9.50
CA TRP A 220 7.85 -8.70 -9.83
C TRP A 220 8.26 -9.64 -8.68
N TRP A 221 8.71 -10.84 -9.05
CA TRP A 221 9.16 -11.86 -8.12
C TRP A 221 10.19 -12.77 -8.79
N LYS A 222 10.97 -13.50 -7.99
CA LYS A 222 11.87 -14.53 -8.49
C LYS A 222 11.19 -15.89 -8.39
N ALA A 223 11.24 -16.65 -9.46
CA ALA A 223 10.85 -18.06 -9.42
C ALA A 223 11.87 -18.83 -8.56
N GLN A 224 11.40 -19.85 -7.83
CA GLN A 224 12.21 -20.49 -6.80
C GLN A 224 13.37 -21.31 -7.36
N LYS A 225 13.25 -21.83 -8.60
CA LYS A 225 14.18 -22.78 -9.19
C LYS A 225 15.33 -22.06 -9.92
N ASN A 226 15.12 -20.86 -10.46
CA ASN A 226 16.20 -20.11 -11.13
C ASN A 226 16.39 -18.68 -10.62
N LYS A 227 17.51 -18.47 -9.92
CA LYS A 227 17.90 -17.18 -9.33
C LYS A 227 18.33 -16.12 -10.35
N LYS A 228 18.62 -16.53 -11.58
CA LYS A 228 19.13 -15.67 -12.66
C LYS A 228 18.02 -14.87 -13.32
N TYR A 229 16.81 -15.43 -13.39
CA TYR A 229 15.65 -14.77 -13.97
C TYR A 229 14.72 -14.25 -12.88
N TYR A 230 13.94 -13.24 -13.25
CA TYR A 230 12.80 -12.83 -12.46
C TYR A 230 11.61 -12.56 -13.40
N LEU A 231 10.42 -12.78 -12.86
CA LEU A 231 9.17 -12.54 -13.58
C LEU A 231 8.68 -11.15 -13.23
N GLN A 232 8.14 -10.45 -14.23
CA GLN A 232 7.54 -9.13 -14.04
C GLN A 232 6.24 -9.02 -14.83
N LEU A 233 5.14 -8.77 -14.12
CA LEU A 233 3.87 -8.37 -14.72
C LEU A 233 3.96 -6.88 -15.05
N GLU A 234 3.78 -6.56 -16.32
CA GLU A 234 3.60 -5.22 -16.85
C GLU A 234 2.14 -5.12 -17.30
N GLN A 235 1.24 -4.98 -16.32
CA GLN A 235 -0.22 -5.04 -16.51
C GLN A 235 -0.64 -6.37 -17.15
N GLN A 236 -1.10 -6.37 -18.40
CA GLN A 236 -1.58 -7.56 -19.10
C GLN A 236 -0.46 -8.41 -19.72
N VAL A 237 0.81 -7.98 -19.60
CA VAL A 237 1.95 -8.69 -20.18
C VAL A 237 2.84 -9.24 -19.08
N LEU A 238 3.07 -10.55 -19.08
CA LEU A 238 4.12 -11.18 -18.30
C LEU A 238 5.46 -11.05 -19.05
N ARG A 239 6.51 -10.64 -18.34
CA ARG A 239 7.89 -10.58 -18.83
C ARG A 239 8.76 -11.55 -18.06
N VAL A 240 9.63 -12.26 -18.78
CA VAL A 240 10.81 -12.88 -18.17
C VAL A 240 11.98 -11.93 -18.34
N LYS A 241 12.58 -11.53 -17.22
CA LYS A 241 13.69 -10.59 -17.16
C LYS A 241 14.94 -11.24 -16.60
N ILE A 242 16.07 -10.75 -17.07
CA ILE A 242 17.40 -11.15 -16.62
C ILE A 242 18.21 -9.92 -16.23
N GLU A 243 19.02 -10.08 -15.19
CA GLU A 243 20.03 -9.09 -14.80
C GLU A 243 21.39 -9.57 -15.33
N ALA A 244 22.10 -8.67 -16.03
CA ALA A 244 23.44 -8.91 -16.52
C ALA A 244 24.44 -8.16 -15.62
N GLU A 245 25.28 -8.91 -14.93
CA GLU A 245 26.38 -8.41 -14.12
C GLU A 245 27.70 -8.87 -14.75
N ASP A 246 28.62 -7.94 -14.98
CA ASP A 246 29.98 -8.20 -15.49
C ASP A 246 30.08 -9.04 -16.78
N VAL A 247 29.09 -8.88 -17.67
CA VAL A 247 29.05 -9.58 -18.97
C VAL A 247 29.76 -8.76 -20.05
N ARG A 248 30.74 -9.36 -20.73
CA ARG A 248 31.49 -8.72 -21.84
C ARG A 248 30.63 -8.46 -23.07
N ASP A 249 29.90 -9.48 -23.54
CA ASP A 249 28.96 -9.36 -24.66
C ASP A 249 27.51 -9.55 -24.19
N LEU A 250 26.85 -8.42 -23.91
CA LEU A 250 25.46 -8.41 -23.45
C LEU A 250 24.49 -8.93 -24.53
N LYS A 251 24.81 -8.78 -25.81
CA LYS A 251 23.94 -9.20 -26.91
C LYS A 251 23.97 -10.71 -27.08
N GLU A 252 25.16 -11.29 -27.11
CA GLU A 252 25.36 -12.74 -27.16
C GLU A 252 24.73 -13.40 -25.93
N PHE A 253 25.02 -12.86 -24.73
CA PHE A 253 24.41 -13.31 -23.48
C PHE A 253 22.88 -13.28 -23.57
N ARG A 254 22.27 -12.12 -23.87
CA ARG A 254 20.81 -12.01 -23.97
C ARG A 254 20.22 -13.01 -24.97
N ASN A 255 20.83 -13.17 -26.14
CA ASN A 255 20.32 -14.06 -27.17
C ASN A 255 20.36 -15.53 -26.72
N ARG A 256 21.47 -15.97 -26.11
CA ARG A 256 21.60 -17.33 -25.58
C ARG A 256 20.58 -17.62 -24.48
N GLU A 257 20.40 -16.68 -23.55
CA GLU A 257 19.43 -16.83 -22.45
C GLU A 257 17.98 -16.79 -22.97
N MET A 258 17.71 -15.99 -23.99
CA MET A 258 16.42 -15.95 -24.68
C MET A 258 16.12 -17.26 -25.42
N GLU A 259 17.10 -17.86 -26.11
CA GLU A 259 16.89 -19.16 -26.76
C GLU A 259 16.60 -20.25 -25.72
N SER A 260 17.38 -20.27 -24.63
CA SER A 260 17.17 -21.23 -23.54
C SER A 260 15.78 -21.11 -22.91
N ILE A 261 15.28 -19.89 -22.65
CA ILE A 261 13.98 -19.70 -22.02
C ILE A 261 12.80 -20.05 -22.95
N LEU A 262 12.96 -19.84 -24.26
CA LEU A 262 11.95 -20.19 -25.25
C LEU A 262 11.85 -21.70 -25.44
N LEU A 263 12.97 -22.43 -25.40
CA LEU A 263 12.97 -23.90 -25.39
C LEU A 263 12.21 -24.46 -24.17
N VAL A 264 12.51 -23.96 -22.96
CA VAL A 264 11.77 -24.34 -21.74
C VAL A 264 10.27 -24.06 -21.89
N SER A 265 9.92 -22.95 -22.54
CA SER A 265 8.53 -22.61 -22.82
C SER A 265 7.85 -23.59 -23.75
N GLU A 266 8.52 -24.04 -24.81
CA GLU A 266 7.97 -25.02 -25.75
C GLU A 266 7.77 -26.38 -25.06
N GLU A 267 8.75 -26.85 -24.30
CA GLU A 267 8.70 -28.11 -23.55
C GLU A 267 7.53 -28.17 -22.54
N HIS A 268 7.21 -27.04 -21.91
CA HIS A 268 6.22 -26.97 -20.83
C HIS A 268 4.94 -26.22 -21.22
N GLY A 269 4.78 -25.86 -22.51
CA GLY A 269 3.58 -25.17 -23.01
C GLY A 269 3.32 -23.80 -22.36
N LEU A 270 4.36 -23.03 -22.03
CA LEU A 270 4.23 -21.75 -21.31
C LEU A 270 3.84 -20.58 -22.22
N LEU A 271 3.81 -20.78 -23.54
CA LEU A 271 3.40 -19.79 -24.55
C LEU A 271 4.20 -18.48 -24.47
N LEU A 272 5.46 -18.53 -24.06
CA LEU A 272 6.37 -17.40 -24.17
C LEU A 272 6.73 -17.15 -25.63
N GLN A 273 6.83 -15.87 -25.96
CA GLN A 273 7.29 -15.39 -27.25
C GLN A 273 8.44 -14.40 -27.08
N LYS A 274 9.14 -14.16 -28.18
CA LYS A 274 10.19 -13.15 -28.24
C LYS A 274 9.63 -11.76 -27.91
N PRO A 275 10.36 -10.93 -27.14
CA PRO A 275 9.93 -9.56 -26.87
C PRO A 275 9.79 -8.74 -28.15
N SER A 276 8.76 -7.90 -28.23
CA SER A 276 8.53 -7.02 -29.40
C SER A 276 9.68 -6.06 -29.67
N ARG A 277 10.46 -5.71 -28.64
CA ARG A 277 11.70 -4.93 -28.74
C ARG A 277 12.76 -5.54 -27.85
N LEU A 278 13.95 -5.69 -28.41
CA LEU A 278 15.12 -6.13 -27.67
C LEU A 278 15.93 -4.90 -27.26
N SER A 279 16.12 -4.72 -25.96
CA SER A 279 17.04 -3.72 -25.40
C SER A 279 18.34 -4.38 -24.95
N ILE A 280 19.36 -3.54 -24.71
CA ILE A 280 20.60 -3.91 -24.04
C ILE A 280 20.72 -2.99 -22.83
N GLY A 281 21.02 -3.58 -21.68
CA GLY A 281 21.19 -2.85 -20.43
C GLY A 281 21.42 -3.81 -19.28
N LYS A 282 21.54 -3.26 -18.06
CA LYS A 282 21.70 -4.05 -16.83
C LYS A 282 20.55 -5.05 -16.64
N THR A 283 19.34 -4.66 -17.03
CA THR A 283 18.14 -5.49 -16.98
C THR A 283 17.53 -5.58 -18.36
N MET A 284 17.25 -6.80 -18.81
CA MET A 284 16.72 -7.06 -20.16
C MET A 284 15.50 -7.99 -20.08
N SER A 285 14.49 -7.69 -20.89
CA SER A 285 13.40 -8.64 -21.15
C SER A 285 13.88 -9.63 -22.21
N ILE A 286 13.81 -10.93 -21.90
CA ILE A 286 14.25 -12.01 -22.80
C ILE A 286 13.07 -12.80 -23.36
N ALA A 287 11.92 -12.80 -22.68
CA ALA A 287 10.68 -13.36 -23.20
C ALA A 287 9.48 -12.57 -22.68
N GLN A 288 8.36 -12.70 -23.38
CA GLN A 288 7.08 -12.11 -22.97
C GLN A 288 5.94 -13.09 -23.20
N ARG A 289 4.87 -12.97 -22.43
CA ARG A 289 3.58 -13.57 -22.71
C ARG A 289 2.48 -12.54 -22.49
N PRO A 290 1.74 -12.16 -23.54
CA PRO A 290 0.51 -11.38 -23.38
C PRO A 290 -0.58 -12.28 -22.78
N ASP A 291 -1.62 -11.66 -22.21
CA ASP A 291 -2.87 -12.32 -21.84
C ASP A 291 -2.69 -13.48 -20.85
N TYR A 292 -1.81 -13.32 -19.87
CA TYR A 292 -1.67 -14.30 -18.78
C TYR A 292 -2.88 -14.27 -17.83
N ILE A 293 -3.61 -13.15 -17.78
CA ILE A 293 -4.81 -13.00 -16.96
C ILE A 293 -5.93 -13.81 -17.59
N GLN A 294 -6.46 -14.77 -16.82
CA GLN A 294 -7.60 -15.57 -17.23
C GLN A 294 -8.87 -14.83 -16.87
N THR A 295 -9.85 -14.82 -17.77
CA THR A 295 -11.14 -14.16 -17.56
C THR A 295 -12.29 -15.14 -17.68
N GLN A 296 -13.38 -14.84 -16.97
CA GLN A 296 -14.68 -15.49 -17.14
C GLN A 296 -15.35 -14.99 -18.43
N GLU A 297 -16.48 -15.60 -18.81
CA GLU A 297 -17.26 -15.20 -20.00
C GLU A 297 -17.71 -13.73 -19.97
N ASN A 298 -17.94 -13.19 -18.77
CA ASN A 298 -18.33 -11.79 -18.57
C ASN A 298 -17.15 -10.79 -18.62
N GLY A 299 -15.92 -11.26 -18.91
CA GLY A 299 -14.71 -10.44 -18.99
C GLY A 299 -14.11 -10.04 -17.64
N LEU A 300 -14.70 -10.47 -16.52
CA LEU A 300 -14.09 -10.32 -15.19
C LEU A 300 -12.96 -11.33 -15.01
N ILE A 301 -12.01 -11.00 -14.14
CA ILE A 301 -10.91 -11.90 -13.82
C ILE A 301 -11.40 -13.23 -13.20
N ASP A 302 -10.82 -14.32 -13.67
CA ASP A 302 -10.82 -15.62 -12.99
C ASP A 302 -9.50 -15.72 -12.21
N MET A 303 -9.56 -15.37 -10.92
CA MET A 303 -8.37 -15.20 -10.09
C MET A 303 -7.64 -16.54 -9.88
N ASP A 304 -8.39 -17.62 -9.60
CA ASP A 304 -7.82 -18.94 -9.36
C ASP A 304 -7.09 -19.45 -10.61
N LYS A 305 -7.73 -19.39 -11.79
CA LYS A 305 -7.06 -19.78 -13.05
C LYS A 305 -5.88 -18.87 -13.38
N THR A 306 -5.96 -17.57 -13.08
CA THR A 306 -4.83 -16.65 -13.26
C THR A 306 -3.64 -17.05 -12.39
N ILE A 307 -3.88 -17.41 -11.13
CA ILE A 307 -2.83 -17.87 -10.20
C ILE A 307 -2.25 -19.21 -10.67
N GLU A 308 -3.10 -20.16 -11.08
CA GLU A 308 -2.67 -21.45 -11.64
C GLU A 308 -1.77 -21.24 -12.87
N GLU A 309 -2.15 -20.32 -13.75
CA GLU A 309 -1.37 -19.98 -14.93
C GLU A 309 0.01 -19.41 -14.57
N LEU A 310 0.06 -18.50 -13.60
CA LEU A 310 1.30 -17.90 -13.12
C LEU A 310 2.20 -18.92 -12.38
N LYS A 311 1.62 -19.88 -11.64
CA LYS A 311 2.38 -20.93 -10.94
C LYS A 311 3.14 -21.86 -11.88
N LYS A 312 2.67 -22.06 -13.12
CA LYS A 312 3.42 -22.82 -14.14
C LYS A 312 4.82 -22.23 -14.38
N PHE A 313 4.97 -20.91 -14.24
CA PHE A 313 6.26 -20.26 -14.38
C PHE A 313 7.17 -20.55 -13.19
N GLU A 314 6.66 -20.63 -11.96
CA GLU A 314 7.49 -20.95 -10.78
C GLU A 314 8.02 -22.39 -10.76
N MET A 315 7.26 -23.34 -11.32
CA MET A 315 7.66 -24.75 -11.36
C MET A 315 8.74 -25.03 -12.40
N ASN A 316 8.74 -24.25 -13.48
CA ASN A 316 9.58 -24.50 -14.65
C ASN A 316 10.78 -23.56 -14.75
N PHE A 317 10.75 -22.40 -14.08
CA PHE A 317 11.87 -21.45 -14.01
C PHE A 317 12.68 -21.56 -12.73
#